data_AF-A0A445N1Q1-F1
#
_entry.id   AF-A0A445N1Q1-F1
#
_cell.length_a   1.000
_cell.length_b   1.000
_cell.length_c   1.000
_cell.angle_alpha   90.00
_cell.angle_beta   90.00
_cell.angle_gamma   90.00
#
_symmetry.space_group_name_H-M   'P 1'
#
loop_
_entity.id
_entity.type
_entity.pdbx_description
1 polymer ?
#
loop_
_entity_poly.entity_id
_entity_poly.type
_entity_poly.pdbx_seq_one_letter_code
_entity_poly.pdbx_strand_id
1 'polypeptide(L)'
;MDREGLLISERINEVTMMCERENPIYEQISSFSIALYVLGFFDAEDIMFVDDLNQCEAAVILNENFTQISRDELPSDYHITQSREKYLLVIGDPLFPVHFAVLADTDSARPFFSKLKFFGSGFDSLEELINSFAGEDGISKDDIHFFKIKLTSPISLSSPPKIYIVRDDGRVV
;
A
#
# COMPACT_ATOMS: atom_id res chain seq x y z
N MET A 1 13.59 12.52 -7.20
CA MET A 1 12.38 12.31 -6.39
C MET A 1 11.45 13.47 -6.66
N ASP A 2 10.25 13.21 -7.17
CA ASP A 2 9.22 14.22 -7.39
C ASP A 2 8.31 14.34 -6.15
N ARG A 3 7.28 15.19 -6.22
CA ARG A 3 6.36 15.42 -5.10
C ARG A 3 5.63 14.14 -4.67
N GLU A 4 5.27 13.29 -5.62
CA GLU A 4 4.58 12.03 -5.34
C GLU A 4 5.49 11.07 -4.58
N GLY A 5 6.74 10.92 -5.03
CA GLY A 5 7.74 10.11 -4.35
C GLY A 5 8.05 10.57 -2.92
N LEU A 6 8.08 11.89 -2.68
CA LEU A 6 8.21 12.45 -1.33
C LEU A 6 7.03 12.04 -0.44
N LEU A 7 5.80 12.21 -0.92
CA LEU A 7 4.59 11.86 -0.16
C LEU A 7 4.54 10.36 0.18
N ILE A 8 4.93 9.50 -0.76
CA ILE A 8 4.99 8.05 -0.49
C ILE A 8 6.03 7.76 0.61
N SER A 9 7.20 8.38 0.54
CA SER A 9 8.22 8.21 1.57
C SER A 9 7.74 8.69 2.95
N GLU A 10 7.02 9.82 2.99
CA GLU A 10 6.42 10.36 4.22
C GLU A 10 5.40 9.39 4.80
N ARG A 11 4.51 8.83 3.96
CA ARG A 11 3.49 7.84 4.38
C ARG A 11 4.10 6.53 4.88
N ILE A 12 5.12 6.01 4.21
CA ILE A 12 5.85 4.82 4.68
C ILE A 12 6.44 5.10 6.06
N ASN A 13 7.15 6.22 6.22
CA ASN A 13 7.77 6.59 7.49
C ASN A 13 6.74 6.80 8.60
N GLU A 14 5.62 7.46 8.29
CA GLU A 14 4.50 7.65 9.22
C GLU A 14 3.95 6.30 9.72
N VAL A 15 3.62 5.39 8.80
CA VAL A 15 3.11 4.06 9.15
C VAL A 15 4.14 3.31 10.01
N THR A 16 5.43 3.32 9.64
CA THR A 16 6.49 2.67 10.42
C THR A 16 6.60 3.25 11.84
N MET A 17 6.63 4.57 12.01
CA MET A 17 6.71 5.21 13.33
C MET A 17 5.48 4.93 14.20
N MET A 18 4.30 4.77 13.58
CA MET A 18 3.08 4.43 14.29
C MET A 18 3.04 2.98 14.80
N CYS A 19 3.89 2.11 14.25
CA CYS A 19 4.03 0.72 14.69
C CYS A 19 4.91 0.59 15.96
N GLU A 20 5.81 1.52 16.23
CA GLU A 20 6.73 1.43 17.38
C GLU A 20 6.10 1.86 18.74
N ARG A 21 4.80 2.16 18.77
CA ARG A 21 4.09 2.70 19.96
C ARG A 21 3.57 1.58 20.87
N GLU A 22 3.44 1.87 22.18
CA GLU A 22 2.91 0.92 23.20
C GLU A 22 1.51 0.36 22.87
N ASN A 23 0.70 1.09 22.09
CA ASN A 23 -0.57 0.62 21.51
C ASN A 23 -0.49 0.80 19.99
N PRO A 24 0.01 -0.20 19.27
CA PRO A 24 0.31 -0.04 17.86
C PRO A 24 -0.96 0.00 17.01
N ILE A 25 -1.00 0.94 16.07
CA ILE A 25 -2.15 1.14 15.18
C ILE A 25 -2.37 -0.06 14.24
N TYR A 26 -1.34 -0.91 14.04
CA TYR A 26 -1.47 -2.12 13.23
C TYR A 26 -2.43 -3.16 13.82
N GLU A 27 -2.82 -3.10 15.09
CA GLU A 27 -3.87 -3.99 15.60
C GLU A 27 -5.27 -3.60 15.11
N GLN A 28 -5.43 -2.36 14.63
CA GLN A 28 -6.73 -1.75 14.30
C GLN A 28 -6.92 -1.51 12.81
N ILE A 29 -5.85 -1.60 12.00
CA ILE A 29 -5.88 -1.36 10.57
C ILE A 29 -5.38 -2.61 9.82
N SER A 30 -6.12 -3.00 8.79
CA SER A 30 -5.80 -4.08 7.86
C SER A 30 -4.57 -3.75 7.00
N SER A 31 -3.97 -4.81 6.45
CA SER A 31 -2.93 -4.65 5.44
C SER A 31 -3.46 -3.96 4.17
N PHE A 32 -4.76 -4.11 3.87
CA PHE A 32 -5.40 -3.48 2.72
C PHE A 32 -5.36 -1.95 2.83
N SER A 33 -5.83 -1.40 3.94
CA SER A 33 -5.85 0.04 4.16
C SER A 33 -4.44 0.62 4.24
N ILE A 34 -3.49 -0.07 4.87
CA ILE A 34 -2.08 0.38 4.94
C ILE A 34 -1.46 0.42 3.54
N ALA A 35 -1.60 -0.64 2.75
CA ALA A 35 -1.02 -0.69 1.42
C ALA A 35 -1.61 0.39 0.51
N LEU A 36 -2.93 0.54 0.51
CA LEU A 36 -3.62 1.56 -0.29
C LEU A 36 -3.31 2.98 0.17
N TYR A 37 -3.15 3.22 1.48
CA TYR A 37 -2.70 4.51 2.01
C TYR A 37 -1.30 4.86 1.50
N VAL A 38 -0.33 3.95 1.63
CA VAL A 38 1.04 4.15 1.15
C VAL A 38 1.08 4.44 -0.34
N LEU A 39 0.27 3.74 -1.13
CA LEU A 39 0.14 3.97 -2.56
C LEU A 39 -0.56 5.30 -2.92
N GLY A 40 -1.10 6.01 -1.94
CA GLY A 40 -1.83 7.26 -2.13
C GLY A 40 -3.19 7.10 -2.79
N PHE A 41 -3.79 5.92 -2.61
CA PHE A 41 -5.12 5.64 -3.11
C PHE A 41 -6.20 6.47 -2.38
N PHE A 42 -6.01 6.73 -1.09
CA PHE A 42 -6.92 7.55 -0.29
C PHE A 42 -6.50 9.02 -0.28
N ASP A 43 -7.51 9.90 -0.34
CA ASP A 43 -7.37 11.33 -0.06
C ASP A 43 -7.47 11.56 1.45
N ALA A 44 -6.44 11.14 2.18
CA ALA A 44 -6.34 11.26 3.64
C ALA A 44 -5.06 12.03 4.03
N GLU A 45 -5.16 12.84 5.10
CA GLU A 45 -4.03 13.61 5.65
C GLU A 45 -3.03 12.72 6.37
N ASP A 46 -3.51 11.74 7.13
CA ASP A 46 -2.73 10.73 7.83
C ASP A 46 -3.49 9.38 7.91
N ILE A 47 -2.79 8.31 8.30
CA ILE A 47 -3.34 6.94 8.37
C ILE A 47 -4.50 6.81 9.38
N MET A 48 -4.63 7.70 10.36
CA MET A 48 -5.71 7.67 11.35
C MET A 48 -7.06 8.15 10.78
N PHE A 49 -7.04 8.81 9.63
CA PHE A 49 -8.25 9.20 8.90
C PHE A 49 -8.67 8.17 7.84
N VAL A 50 -7.91 7.09 7.69
CA VAL A 50 -8.23 6.02 6.73
C VAL A 50 -9.17 5.02 7.38
N ASP A 51 -10.33 4.80 6.77
CA ASP A 51 -11.26 3.75 7.17
C ASP A 51 -10.62 2.36 6.93
N ASP A 52 -10.80 1.46 7.89
CA ASP A 52 -10.30 0.10 7.73
C ASP A 52 -11.17 -0.69 6.73
N LEU A 53 -10.51 -1.33 5.77
CA LEU A 53 -11.18 -2.12 4.75
C LEU A 53 -11.28 -3.57 5.16
N ASN A 54 -12.43 -4.18 4.84
CA ASN A 54 -12.58 -5.62 4.88
C ASN A 54 -12.17 -6.27 3.53
N GLN A 55 -12.11 -7.60 3.53
CA GLN A 55 -11.73 -8.41 2.37
C GLN A 55 -12.58 -8.15 1.12
N CYS A 56 -13.90 -7.99 1.26
CA CYS A 56 -14.79 -7.76 0.13
C CYS A 56 -14.54 -6.37 -0.50
N GLU A 57 -14.31 -5.35 0.32
CA GLU A 57 -14.00 -4.00 -0.16
C GLU A 57 -12.63 -3.97 -0.87
N ALA A 58 -11.63 -4.65 -0.29
CA ALA A 58 -10.31 -4.80 -0.90
C ALA A 58 -10.39 -5.50 -2.27
N ALA A 59 -11.19 -6.57 -2.40
CA ALA A 59 -11.40 -7.27 -3.66
C ALA A 59 -12.02 -6.37 -4.74
N VAL A 60 -13.02 -5.55 -4.37
CA VAL A 60 -13.66 -4.59 -5.28
C VAL A 60 -12.64 -3.56 -5.76
N ILE A 61 -11.88 -2.95 -4.84
CA ILE A 61 -10.85 -1.97 -5.18
C ILE A 61 -9.80 -2.59 -6.12
N LEU A 62 -9.35 -3.81 -5.83
CA LEU A 62 -8.37 -4.53 -6.64
C LEU A 62 -8.87 -4.72 -8.07
N ASN A 63 -10.09 -5.22 -8.25
CA ASN A 63 -10.69 -5.46 -9.56
C ASN A 63 -10.89 -4.15 -10.36
N GLU A 64 -11.33 -3.09 -9.70
CA GLU A 64 -11.64 -1.82 -10.35
C GLU A 64 -10.38 -1.03 -10.72
N ASN A 65 -9.37 -1.02 -9.84
CA ASN A 65 -8.25 -0.07 -9.90
C ASN A 65 -6.90 -0.68 -10.20
N PHE A 66 -6.80 -2.01 -10.25
CA PHE A 66 -5.54 -2.68 -10.50
C PHE A 66 -5.67 -3.66 -11.66
N THR A 67 -4.57 -3.81 -12.39
CA THR A 67 -4.42 -4.82 -13.44
C THR A 67 -3.47 -5.88 -12.92
N GLN A 68 -3.91 -7.14 -12.91
CA GLN A 68 -3.04 -8.25 -12.58
C GLN A 68 -1.95 -8.39 -13.64
N ILE A 69 -0.72 -8.58 -13.20
CA ILE A 69 0.46 -8.78 -14.04
C ILE A 69 1.19 -10.04 -13.62
N SER A 70 2.00 -10.58 -14.52
CA SER A 70 2.97 -11.61 -14.19
C SER A 70 4.16 -11.02 -13.42
N ARG A 71 4.88 -11.87 -12.68
CA ARG A 71 6.09 -11.46 -11.96
C ARG A 71 7.17 -10.92 -12.89
N ASP A 72 7.28 -11.48 -14.09
CA ASP A 72 8.29 -11.13 -15.08
C ASP A 72 8.07 -9.72 -15.69
N GLU A 73 6.90 -9.12 -15.45
CA GLU A 73 6.58 -7.73 -15.83
C GLU A 73 7.01 -6.70 -14.77
N LEU A 74 7.49 -7.13 -13.61
CA LEU A 74 8.04 -6.21 -12.61
C LEU A 74 9.37 -5.62 -13.11
N PRO A 75 9.58 -4.29 -13.03
CA PRO A 75 10.84 -3.70 -13.43
C PRO A 75 11.97 -4.15 -12.49
N SER A 76 13.15 -4.46 -13.03
CA SER A 76 14.28 -4.91 -12.22
C SER A 76 14.91 -3.80 -11.38
N ASP A 77 14.78 -2.55 -11.80
CA ASP A 77 15.30 -1.32 -11.18
C ASP A 77 14.20 -0.48 -10.53
N TYR A 78 13.11 -1.12 -10.12
CA TYR A 78 11.96 -0.43 -9.55
C TYR A 78 12.28 0.10 -8.15
N HIS A 79 11.99 1.38 -7.97
CA HIS A 79 11.95 2.03 -6.66
C HIS A 79 10.72 2.93 -6.56
N ILE A 80 9.90 2.73 -5.53
CA ILE A 80 8.55 3.30 -5.42
C ILE A 80 8.53 4.84 -5.39
N THR A 81 9.55 5.47 -4.81
CA THR A 81 9.67 6.93 -4.72
C THR A 81 10.19 7.59 -6.00
N GLN A 82 10.61 6.78 -6.99
CA GLN A 82 11.20 7.23 -8.26
C GLN A 82 10.36 6.80 -9.47
N SER A 83 9.58 5.74 -9.32
CA SER A 83 8.78 5.15 -10.40
C SER A 83 7.41 5.80 -10.47
N ARG A 84 6.88 6.02 -11.68
CA ARG A 84 5.49 6.49 -11.87
C ARG A 84 4.49 5.38 -11.63
N GLU A 85 4.80 4.19 -12.11
CA GLU A 85 3.97 3.00 -11.90
C GLU A 85 4.13 2.52 -10.46
N LYS A 86 3.07 1.90 -9.93
CA LYS A 86 3.04 1.36 -8.56
C LYS A 86 2.53 -0.05 -8.59
N TYR A 87 3.14 -0.90 -7.78
CA TYR A 87 2.85 -2.32 -7.77
C TYR A 87 2.48 -2.81 -6.37
N LEU A 88 1.61 -3.80 -6.37
CA LEU A 88 1.05 -4.43 -5.20
C LEU A 88 1.22 -5.95 -5.33
N LEU A 89 1.65 -6.58 -4.25
CA LEU A 89 1.58 -8.02 -4.05
C LEU A 89 0.30 -8.33 -3.26
N VAL A 90 -0.46 -9.30 -3.75
CA VAL A 90 -1.67 -9.82 -3.12
C VAL A 90 -1.46 -11.29 -2.78
N ILE A 91 -1.77 -11.66 -1.54
CA ILE A 91 -1.76 -13.04 -1.06
C ILE A 91 -3.21 -13.51 -0.89
N GLY A 92 -3.52 -14.71 -1.38
CA GLY A 92 -4.87 -15.28 -1.42
C GLY A 92 -5.56 -15.08 -2.77
N ASP A 93 -6.76 -15.65 -2.92
CA ASP A 93 -7.60 -15.45 -4.11
C ASP A 93 -7.87 -13.95 -4.32
N PRO A 94 -7.62 -13.35 -5.49
CA PRO A 94 -7.93 -11.93 -5.75
C PRO A 94 -9.40 -11.54 -5.52
N LEU A 95 -10.34 -12.48 -5.58
CA LEU A 95 -11.75 -12.27 -5.22
C LEU A 95 -11.99 -12.29 -3.71
N PHE A 96 -11.07 -12.87 -2.94
CA PHE A 96 -11.07 -12.97 -1.49
C PHE A 96 -9.65 -12.77 -0.94
N PRO A 97 -9.05 -11.58 -1.12
CA PRO A 97 -7.65 -11.35 -0.78
C PRO A 97 -7.45 -11.48 0.73
N VAL A 98 -6.32 -12.03 1.14
CA VAL A 98 -5.97 -12.19 2.56
C VAL A 98 -5.03 -11.08 3.01
N HIS A 99 -4.12 -10.65 2.13
CA HIS A 99 -3.14 -9.65 2.49
C HIS A 99 -2.63 -8.85 1.28
N PHE A 100 -2.37 -7.57 1.51
CA PHE A 100 -1.74 -6.64 0.56
C PHE A 100 -0.37 -6.20 1.06
N ALA A 101 0.63 -6.24 0.17
CA ALA A 101 1.96 -5.70 0.40
C ALA A 101 2.40 -4.83 -0.78
N VAL A 102 2.96 -3.66 -0.50
CA VAL A 102 3.41 -2.71 -1.53
C VAL A 102 4.81 -3.12 -2.00
N LEU A 103 5.03 -3.25 -3.30
CA LEU A 103 6.39 -3.36 -3.82
C LEU A 103 7.06 -1.99 -3.68
N ALA A 104 8.20 -1.95 -2.98
CA ALA A 104 8.92 -0.73 -2.66
C ALA A 104 10.24 -0.60 -3.42
N ASP A 105 11.05 -1.66 -3.46
CA ASP A 105 12.40 -1.61 -4.05
C ASP A 105 12.85 -3.00 -4.51
N THR A 106 12.99 -3.25 -5.81
CA THR A 106 13.36 -4.57 -6.34
C THR A 106 14.82 -4.95 -6.15
N ASP A 107 15.70 -3.99 -5.86
CA ASP A 107 17.10 -4.23 -5.56
C ASP A 107 17.33 -4.57 -4.07
N SER A 108 16.30 -4.42 -3.23
CA SER A 108 16.33 -4.76 -1.81
C SER A 108 16.09 -6.26 -1.56
N ALA A 109 16.79 -6.81 -0.56
CA ALA A 109 16.51 -8.15 -0.03
C ALA A 109 15.10 -8.25 0.61
N ARG A 110 14.54 -7.11 1.02
CA ARG A 110 13.20 -6.96 1.59
C ARG A 110 12.42 -5.94 0.76
N PRO A 111 11.92 -6.34 -0.42
CA PRO A 111 11.40 -5.42 -1.41
C PRO A 111 9.97 -4.99 -1.12
N PHE A 112 9.26 -5.61 -0.18
CA PHE A 112 7.85 -5.35 0.08
C PHE A 112 7.65 -4.59 1.37
N PHE A 113 6.86 -3.52 1.34
CA PHE A 113 6.35 -2.87 2.54
C PHE A 113 4.96 -3.42 2.88
N SER A 114 4.80 -3.99 4.07
CA SER A 114 3.58 -4.72 4.46
C SER A 114 3.23 -4.52 5.93
N LYS A 115 2.00 -4.89 6.32
CA LYS A 115 1.59 -5.04 7.73
C LYS A 115 1.33 -6.49 8.09
N LEU A 116 2.17 -7.06 8.93
CA LEU A 116 2.02 -8.41 9.45
C LEU A 116 1.35 -8.39 10.82
N LYS A 117 0.44 -9.34 11.05
CA LYS A 117 -0.37 -9.44 12.28
C LYS A 117 0.47 -9.51 13.56
N PHE A 118 1.65 -10.14 13.51
CA PHE A 118 2.50 -10.36 14.67
C PHE A 118 3.78 -9.51 14.69
N PHE A 119 4.13 -8.88 13.57
CA PHE A 119 5.39 -8.14 13.42
C PHE A 119 5.20 -6.63 13.22
N GLY A 120 3.95 -6.17 13.06
CA GLY A 120 3.65 -4.77 12.75
C GLY A 120 3.88 -4.47 11.27
N SER A 121 4.11 -3.20 10.94
CA SER A 121 4.38 -2.79 9.56
C SER A 121 5.87 -2.57 9.31
N GLY A 122 6.36 -3.05 8.18
CA GLY A 122 7.77 -2.95 7.84
C GLY A 122 8.08 -3.48 6.45
N PHE A 123 9.38 -3.60 6.18
CA PHE A 123 9.87 -4.21 4.96
C PHE A 123 10.12 -5.70 5.15
N ASP A 124 9.62 -6.49 4.23
CA ASP A 124 9.67 -7.95 4.25
C ASP A 124 10.23 -8.50 2.93
N SER A 125 10.94 -9.62 3.03
CA SER A 125 11.24 -10.46 1.88
C SER A 125 9.99 -11.22 1.43
N LEU A 126 9.97 -11.70 0.19
CA LEU A 126 8.88 -12.56 -0.28
C LEU A 126 8.74 -13.82 0.59
N GLU A 127 9.87 -14.37 1.05
CA GLU A 127 9.88 -15.57 1.89
C GLU A 127 9.29 -15.31 3.27
N GLU A 128 9.62 -14.18 3.91
CA GLU A 128 9.02 -13.78 5.19
C GLU A 128 7.51 -13.58 5.07
N LEU A 129 7.05 -12.94 3.99
CA LEU A 129 5.63 -12.80 3.70
C LEU A 129 4.96 -14.16 3.55
N ILE A 130 5.45 -15.02 2.65
CA ILE A 130 4.86 -16.35 2.43
C ILE A 130 4.83 -17.16 3.73
N ASN A 131 5.93 -17.19 4.48
CA ASN A 131 6.03 -17.95 5.72
C ASN A 131 5.07 -17.44 6.79
N SER A 132 4.71 -16.16 6.78
CA SER A 132 3.73 -15.58 7.71
C SER A 132 2.30 -16.08 7.46
N PHE A 133 2.00 -16.53 6.23
CA PHE A 133 0.69 -17.09 5.84
C PHE A 133 0.74 -18.60 5.63
N ALA A 134 1.91 -19.22 5.73
CA ALA A 134 2.08 -20.66 5.59
C ALA A 134 1.37 -21.39 6.74
N GLY A 135 0.29 -22.10 6.41
CA GLY A 135 -0.53 -22.84 7.37
C GLY A 135 -1.82 -22.14 7.79
N GLU A 136 -2.08 -20.92 7.32
CA GLU A 136 -3.45 -20.39 7.24
C GLU A 136 -4.18 -21.09 6.08
N ASP A 137 -5.45 -21.46 6.29
CA ASP A 137 -6.26 -22.38 5.45
C ASP A 137 -5.97 -22.29 3.94
N GLY A 138 -5.10 -23.18 3.45
CA GLY A 138 -4.90 -23.44 2.02
C GLY A 138 -3.99 -22.47 1.25
N ILE A 139 -3.38 -21.46 1.89
CA ILE A 139 -2.50 -20.52 1.17
C ILE A 139 -1.21 -21.21 0.74
N SER A 140 -0.98 -21.21 -0.57
CA SER A 140 0.15 -21.79 -1.27
C SER A 140 0.91 -20.74 -2.06
N LYS A 141 1.98 -21.14 -2.76
CA LYS A 141 2.72 -20.24 -3.66
C LYS A 141 1.89 -19.79 -4.86
N ASP A 142 0.86 -20.55 -5.22
CA ASP A 142 -0.02 -20.23 -6.36
C ASP A 142 -1.01 -19.11 -6.01
N ASP A 143 -1.15 -18.78 -4.72
CA ASP A 143 -1.99 -17.70 -4.19
C ASP A 143 -1.23 -16.37 -4.09
N ILE A 144 -0.14 -16.23 -4.84
CA ILE A 144 0.67 -15.00 -4.92
C ILE A 144 0.40 -14.33 -6.25
N HIS A 145 -0.14 -13.13 -6.19
CA HIS A 145 -0.53 -12.38 -7.37
C HIS A 145 0.10 -10.99 -7.34
N PHE A 146 0.59 -10.54 -8.50
CA PHE A 146 1.16 -9.22 -8.67
C PHE A 146 0.18 -8.33 -9.42
N PHE A 147 0.08 -7.09 -8.98
CA PHE A 147 -0.84 -6.12 -9.51
C PHE A 147 -0.12 -4.82 -9.75
N LYS A 148 -0.52 -4.14 -10.81
CA LYS A 148 -0.11 -2.77 -11.14
C LYS A 148 -1.31 -1.85 -11.03
N ILE A 149 -1.13 -0.70 -10.42
CA ILE A 149 -2.22 0.30 -10.36
C ILE A 149 -2.57 0.75 -11.78
N LYS A 150 -3.86 0.75 -12.12
CA LYS A 150 -4.33 1.40 -13.35
C LYS A 150 -4.02 2.88 -13.16
N LEU A 151 -3.50 3.54 -14.19
CA LEU A 151 -3.32 4.99 -14.18
C LEU A 151 -4.70 5.66 -14.24
N THR A 152 -5.41 5.66 -13.11
CA THR A 152 -6.61 6.44 -12.86
C THR A 152 -6.16 7.68 -12.10
N SER A 153 -6.68 8.85 -12.48
CA SER A 153 -6.59 10.03 -11.62
C SER A 153 -7.05 9.64 -10.21
N PRO A 154 -6.43 10.15 -9.13
CA PRO A 154 -6.79 9.75 -7.78
C PRO A 154 -8.30 9.81 -7.63
N ILE A 155 -8.90 8.68 -7.23
CA ILE A 155 -10.34 8.61 -6.99
C ILE A 155 -10.60 9.57 -5.85
N SER A 156 -11.14 10.75 -6.18
CA SER A 156 -11.78 11.59 -5.19
C SER A 156 -12.96 10.79 -4.67
N LEU A 157 -12.80 10.19 -3.49
CA LEU A 157 -13.92 9.88 -2.62
C LEU A 157 -14.51 11.26 -2.25
N SER A 158 -15.44 11.70 -3.09
CA SER A 158 -16.08 13.02 -3.15
C SER A 158 -15.88 13.89 -1.91
N SER A 159 -14.89 14.77 -1.96
CA SER A 159 -14.86 16.01 -1.19
C SER A 159 -14.74 17.17 -2.17
N PRO A 160 -15.56 18.23 -2.06
CA PRO A 160 -15.58 19.30 -3.04
C PRO A 160 -14.19 19.98 -3.11
N PRO A 161 -13.77 20.44 -4.29
CA PRO A 161 -12.42 21.00 -4.47
C PRO A 161 -12.23 22.21 -3.56
N LYS A 162 -11.31 22.10 -2.61
CA LYS A 162 -10.81 23.25 -1.84
C LYS A 162 -9.84 24.02 -2.72
N ILE A 163 -10.25 25.22 -3.11
CA ILE A 163 -9.36 26.18 -3.78
C ILE A 163 -8.53 26.86 -2.70
N TYR A 164 -7.22 26.66 -2.73
CA TYR A 164 -6.29 27.39 -1.87
C TYR A 164 -5.76 28.61 -2.63
N ILE A 165 -6.00 29.81 -2.09
CA ILE A 165 -5.41 31.05 -2.59
C ILE A 165 -4.17 31.32 -1.74
N VAL A 166 -2.99 31.06 -2.30
CA VAL A 166 -1.71 31.39 -1.66
C VAL A 166 -1.41 32.86 -1.95
N ARG A 167 -1.22 33.66 -0.90
CA ARG A 167 -0.76 35.05 -1.02
C ARG A 167 0.77 35.10 -1.13
N ASP A 168 1.30 36.16 -1.73
CA ASP A 168 2.75 36.36 -1.97
C ASP A 168 3.62 36.37 -0.68
N ASP A 169 3.01 36.38 0.52
CA ASP A 169 3.69 36.27 1.81
C ASP A 169 3.78 34.83 2.37
N GLY A 170 3.37 33.83 1.58
CA GLY A 170 3.49 32.41 1.93
C GLY A 170 2.47 31.91 2.94
N ARG A 171 1.42 32.69 3.27
CA ARG A 171 0.33 32.25 4.14
C ARG A 171 -0.85 31.74 3.33
N VAL A 172 -1.38 30.57 3.73
CA VAL A 172 -2.58 29.95 3.16
C VAL A 172 -3.81 30.44 3.95
N VAL A 173 -4.89 30.80 3.24
CA VAL A 173 -6.20 31.15 3.84
C VAL A 173 -7.16 29.98 3.65
#